data_AF-A0A367AC47-F1
#
_entry.id   AF-A0A367AC47-F1
#
_cell.length_a   1.000
_cell.length_b   1.000
_cell.length_c   1.000
_cell.angle_alpha   90.00
_cell.angle_beta   90.00
_cell.angle_gamma   90.00
#
_symmetry.space_group_name_H-M   'P 1'
#
loop_
_entity.id
_entity.type
_entity.pdbx_description
1 polymer ?
#
loop_
_entity_poly.entity_id
_entity_poly.type
_entity_poly.pdbx_seq_one_letter_code
_entity_poly.pdbx_strand_id
1 'polypeptide(L)'
;MTRPGRTHTTEVVYRLYETVDELTTVIENARSVPMSGSCMVPRDHVLDLLDDLRESLPEDVQAAGAIVEQRTEILQQAQAEAERLTTVTREESEALLAQSRRQRDELLGVARRQRDELLEQAQADAEQLLVDAEAEAERLLAEARVHREVMLGAAQEEHERLITETEVYRGAVTRADELGAQAHADAARVRAEVDEYVDTRLADFGTTLERMLRSVEKARTTLREP
;
A
#
# COMPACT_ATOMS: atom_id res chain seq x y z
N MET A 1 -75.82 -38.29 13.92
CA MET A 1 -75.38 -38.74 15.24
C MET A 1 -76.13 -37.94 16.28
N THR A 2 -77.17 -38.57 16.83
CA THR A 2 -78.08 -38.01 17.82
C THR A 2 -77.33 -37.95 19.14
N ARG A 3 -77.19 -36.75 19.71
CA ARG A 3 -76.56 -36.55 21.01
C ARG A 3 -77.41 -37.33 22.04
N PRO A 4 -76.87 -38.33 22.77
CA PRO A 4 -77.64 -38.99 23.82
C PRO A 4 -78.09 -37.93 24.83
N GLY A 5 -79.38 -37.97 25.18
CA GLY A 5 -80.02 -36.97 26.02
C GLY A 5 -79.35 -36.89 27.38
N ARG A 6 -79.21 -35.67 27.91
CA ARG A 6 -78.62 -35.37 29.22
C ARG A 6 -79.24 -36.18 30.38
N THR A 7 -80.41 -36.77 30.18
CA THR A 7 -81.11 -37.64 31.14
C THR A 7 -80.48 -39.02 31.29
N HIS A 8 -79.95 -39.63 30.22
CA HIS A 8 -79.40 -40.99 30.27
C HIS A 8 -78.04 -41.04 30.97
N THR A 9 -77.16 -40.06 30.71
CA THR A 9 -75.89 -39.90 31.46
C THR A 9 -76.14 -39.64 32.94
N THR A 10 -77.20 -38.90 33.28
CA THR A 10 -77.56 -38.62 34.67
C THR A 10 -78.05 -39.88 35.37
N GLU A 11 -78.88 -40.69 34.71
CA GLU A 11 -79.40 -41.97 35.22
C GLU A 11 -78.30 -43.03 35.45
N VAL A 12 -77.34 -43.15 34.53
CA VAL A 12 -76.19 -44.07 34.68
C VAL A 12 -75.27 -43.62 35.82
N VAL A 13 -75.02 -42.31 35.96
CA VAL A 13 -74.22 -41.76 37.07
C VAL A 13 -74.91 -41.98 38.42
N TYR A 14 -76.23 -41.78 38.50
CA TYR A 14 -77.00 -42.08 39.73
C TYR A 14 -76.95 -43.57 40.08
N ARG A 15 -77.09 -44.47 39.10
CA ARG A 15 -76.98 -45.92 39.32
C ARG A 15 -75.59 -46.31 39.80
N LEU A 16 -74.53 -45.71 39.26
CA LEU A 16 -73.16 -45.97 39.71
C LEU A 16 -72.95 -45.54 41.18
N TYR A 17 -73.43 -44.35 41.57
CA TYR A 17 -73.38 -43.93 42.97
C TYR A 17 -74.24 -44.82 43.88
N GLU A 18 -75.40 -45.27 43.40
CA GLU A 18 -76.27 -46.20 44.12
C GLU A 18 -75.59 -47.56 44.35
N THR A 19 -74.93 -48.13 43.33
CA THR A 19 -74.18 -49.39 43.46
C THR A 19 -72.98 -49.23 44.41
N VAL A 20 -72.29 -48.08 44.42
CA VAL A 20 -71.21 -47.79 45.38
C VAL A 20 -71.75 -47.65 46.81
N ASP A 21 -72.87 -46.97 46.99
CA ASP A 21 -73.53 -46.82 48.29
C ASP A 21 -74.06 -48.17 48.81
N GLU A 22 -74.56 -49.02 47.93
CA GLU A 22 -74.99 -50.38 48.25
C GLU A 22 -73.81 -51.27 48.65
N LEU A 23 -72.69 -51.21 47.91
CA LEU A 23 -71.45 -51.89 48.27
C LEU A 23 -70.92 -51.42 49.64
N THR A 24 -71.00 -50.11 49.90
CA THR A 24 -70.63 -49.51 51.19
C THR A 24 -71.53 -50.03 52.30
N THR A 25 -72.84 -50.09 52.07
CA THR A 25 -73.84 -50.60 53.02
C THR A 25 -73.61 -52.07 53.34
N VAL A 26 -73.25 -52.89 52.35
CA VAL A 26 -72.92 -54.32 52.54
C VAL A 26 -71.67 -54.48 53.40
N ILE A 27 -70.66 -53.62 53.23
CA ILE A 27 -69.43 -53.64 54.04
C ILE A 27 -69.70 -53.14 55.46
N GLU A 28 -70.48 -52.08 55.63
CA GLU A 28 -70.82 -51.52 56.96
C GLU A 28 -71.66 -52.48 57.81
N ASN A 29 -72.56 -53.24 57.18
CA ASN A 29 -73.41 -54.23 57.87
C ASN A 29 -72.81 -55.64 57.89
N ALA A 30 -71.60 -55.82 57.36
CA ALA A 30 -70.93 -57.10 57.31
C ALA A 30 -70.62 -57.62 58.72
N ARG A 31 -70.72 -58.94 58.92
CA ARG A 31 -70.45 -59.55 60.23
C ARG A 31 -68.96 -59.46 60.53
N SER A 32 -68.60 -58.68 61.54
CA SER A 32 -67.22 -58.57 62.03
C SER A 32 -66.75 -59.91 62.63
N VAL A 33 -65.51 -60.27 62.33
CA VAL A 33 -64.86 -61.46 62.90
C VAL A 33 -64.29 -61.06 64.27
N PRO A 34 -64.62 -61.77 65.37
CA PRO A 34 -64.17 -61.39 66.71
C PRO A 34 -62.64 -61.28 66.80
N MET A 35 -62.16 -60.24 67.48
CA MET A 35 -60.72 -59.96 67.66
C MET A 35 -59.93 -59.62 66.37
N SER A 36 -60.60 -59.25 65.28
CA SER A 36 -59.98 -58.77 64.03
C SER A 36 -60.70 -57.51 63.50
N GLY A 37 -59.99 -56.72 62.68
CA GLY A 37 -60.61 -55.66 61.86
C GLY A 37 -61.30 -56.18 60.60
N SER A 38 -61.31 -57.50 60.37
CA SER A 38 -61.92 -58.12 59.19
C SER A 38 -63.43 -58.32 59.35
N CYS A 39 -64.17 -58.12 58.27
CA CYS A 39 -65.58 -58.42 58.18
C CYS A 39 -65.84 -59.55 57.17
N MET A 40 -66.82 -60.40 57.48
CA MET A 40 -67.30 -61.46 56.61
C MET A 40 -68.44 -60.93 55.76
N VAL A 41 -68.19 -60.82 54.46
CA VAL A 41 -69.16 -60.39 53.45
C VAL A 41 -69.58 -61.58 52.58
N PRO A 42 -70.85 -61.66 52.14
CA PRO A 42 -71.27 -62.65 51.17
C PRO A 42 -70.53 -62.42 49.85
N ARG A 43 -69.62 -63.34 49.52
CA ARG A 43 -68.73 -63.25 48.35
C ARG A 43 -69.52 -63.01 47.05
N ASP A 44 -70.59 -63.77 46.84
CA ASP A 44 -71.36 -63.71 45.60
C ASP A 44 -72.02 -62.34 45.42
N HIS A 45 -72.63 -61.80 46.48
CA HIS A 45 -73.24 -60.47 46.44
C HIS A 45 -72.25 -59.32 46.20
N VAL A 46 -71.04 -59.41 46.78
CA VAL A 46 -69.98 -58.41 46.51
C VAL A 46 -69.47 -58.51 45.09
N LEU A 47 -69.36 -59.71 44.53
CA LEU A 47 -68.98 -59.90 43.14
C LEU A 47 -70.06 -59.36 42.19
N ASP A 48 -71.33 -59.63 42.46
CA ASP A 48 -72.46 -59.10 41.68
C ASP A 48 -72.45 -57.56 41.68
N LEU A 49 -72.30 -56.92 42.85
CA LEU A 49 -72.20 -55.46 42.95
C LEU A 49 -70.95 -54.88 42.25
N LEU A 50 -69.83 -55.60 42.25
CA LEU A 50 -68.62 -55.21 41.52
C LEU A 50 -68.79 -55.35 40.00
N ASP A 51 -69.55 -56.35 39.55
CA ASP A 51 -69.87 -56.56 38.15
C ASP A 51 -70.91 -55.52 37.68
N ASP A 52 -71.93 -55.21 38.49
CA ASP A 52 -72.87 -54.09 38.26
C ASP A 52 -72.13 -52.74 38.23
N LEU A 53 -71.15 -52.53 39.11
CA LEU A 53 -70.31 -51.33 39.10
C LEU A 53 -69.47 -51.23 37.82
N ARG A 54 -68.95 -52.37 37.33
CA ARG A 54 -68.20 -52.44 36.07
C ARG A 54 -69.08 -52.19 34.86
N GLU A 55 -70.30 -52.71 34.86
CA GLU A 55 -71.26 -52.60 33.76
C GLU A 55 -71.96 -51.24 33.74
N SER A 56 -72.07 -50.57 34.90
CA SER A 56 -72.57 -49.20 35.04
C SER A 56 -71.51 -48.12 34.80
N LEU A 57 -70.23 -48.48 34.60
CA LEU A 57 -69.23 -47.51 34.15
C LEU A 57 -69.68 -46.93 32.79
N PRO A 58 -69.91 -45.61 32.70
CA PRO A 58 -70.38 -45.00 31.46
C PRO A 58 -69.39 -45.26 30.32
N GLU A 59 -69.90 -45.55 29.13
CA GLU A 59 -69.08 -45.63 27.90
C GLU A 59 -68.19 -44.39 27.72
N ASP A 60 -68.66 -43.22 28.17
CA ASP A 60 -67.91 -41.96 28.17
C ASP A 60 -66.61 -42.01 28.99
N VAL A 61 -66.57 -42.76 30.10
CA VAL A 61 -65.37 -42.91 30.95
C VAL A 61 -64.35 -43.85 30.31
N GLN A 62 -64.81 -44.94 29.71
CA GLN A 62 -63.95 -45.85 28.95
C GLN A 62 -63.39 -45.17 27.69
N ALA A 63 -64.23 -44.42 26.98
CA ALA A 63 -63.83 -43.59 25.85
C ALA A 63 -62.81 -42.51 26.27
N ALA A 64 -62.99 -41.87 27.42
CA ALA A 64 -62.03 -40.91 27.96
C ALA A 64 -60.67 -41.57 28.26
N GLY A 65 -60.65 -42.79 28.81
CA GLY A 65 -59.43 -43.57 29.02
C GLY A 65 -58.67 -43.85 27.72
N ALA A 66 -59.37 -44.33 26.70
CA ALA A 66 -58.80 -44.59 25.38
C ALA A 66 -58.26 -43.31 24.71
N ILE A 67 -58.95 -42.17 24.86
CA ILE A 67 -58.49 -40.87 24.36
C ILE A 67 -57.21 -40.44 25.09
N VAL A 68 -57.11 -40.65 26.41
CA VAL A 68 -55.90 -40.32 27.18
C VAL A 68 -54.72 -41.18 26.77
N GLU A 69 -54.95 -42.48 26.54
CA GLU A 69 -53.92 -43.41 26.06
C GLU A 69 -53.44 -43.01 24.65
N GLN A 70 -54.37 -42.81 23.71
CA GLN A 70 -54.07 -42.34 22.36
C GLN A 70 -53.32 -41.00 22.37
N ARG A 71 -53.73 -40.05 23.22
CA ARG A 71 -53.01 -38.77 23.38
C ARG A 71 -51.59 -38.99 23.89
N THR A 72 -51.40 -39.90 24.84
CA THR A 72 -50.09 -40.20 25.41
C THR A 72 -49.17 -40.80 24.34
N GLU A 73 -49.70 -41.70 23.51
CA GLU A 73 -48.97 -42.30 22.39
C GLU A 73 -48.59 -41.25 21.33
N ILE A 74 -49.53 -40.36 20.96
CA ILE A 74 -49.27 -39.24 20.04
C ILE A 74 -48.17 -38.32 20.60
N LEU A 75 -48.23 -37.97 21.89
CA LEU A 75 -47.21 -37.10 22.51
C LEU A 75 -45.83 -37.75 22.51
N GLN A 76 -45.75 -39.05 22.81
CA GLN A 76 -44.49 -39.80 22.75
C GLN A 76 -43.92 -39.84 21.32
N GLN A 77 -44.77 -40.11 20.32
CA GLN A 77 -44.37 -40.11 18.92
C GLN A 77 -43.90 -38.72 18.46
N ALA A 78 -44.65 -37.66 18.80
CA ALA A 78 -44.28 -36.30 18.46
C ALA A 78 -42.97 -35.88 19.11
N GLN A 79 -42.73 -36.29 20.36
CA GLN A 79 -41.49 -35.99 21.07
C GLN A 79 -40.29 -36.74 20.50
N ALA A 80 -40.44 -38.03 20.20
CA ALA A 80 -39.41 -38.81 19.52
C ALA A 80 -39.07 -38.23 18.14
N GLU A 81 -40.07 -37.80 17.37
CA GLU A 81 -39.86 -37.18 16.06
C GLU A 81 -39.19 -35.80 16.17
N ALA A 82 -39.56 -34.98 17.17
CA ALA A 82 -38.92 -33.70 17.43
C ALA A 82 -37.43 -33.86 17.81
N GLU A 83 -37.11 -34.84 18.66
CA GLU A 83 -35.72 -35.17 19.02
C GLU A 83 -34.93 -35.67 17.81
N ARG A 84 -35.54 -36.52 16.98
CA ARG A 84 -34.93 -37.00 15.73
C ARG A 84 -34.64 -35.84 14.78
N LEU A 85 -35.61 -34.96 14.55
CA LEU A 85 -35.46 -33.80 13.67
C LEU A 85 -34.36 -32.85 14.18
N THR A 86 -34.36 -32.57 15.49
CA THR A 86 -33.34 -31.73 16.13
C THR A 86 -31.94 -32.31 15.94
N THR A 87 -31.80 -33.63 16.09
CA THR A 87 -30.52 -34.32 15.91
C THR A 87 -30.03 -34.21 14.46
N VAL A 88 -30.90 -34.53 13.50
CA VAL A 88 -30.57 -34.43 12.06
C VAL A 88 -30.16 -33.01 11.68
N THR A 89 -30.96 -32.00 12.04
CA THR A 89 -30.64 -30.61 11.72
C THR A 89 -29.34 -30.15 12.37
N ARG A 90 -29.04 -30.63 13.58
CA ARG A 90 -27.78 -30.31 14.26
C ARG A 90 -26.58 -30.93 13.55
N GLU A 91 -26.68 -32.21 13.17
CA GLU A 91 -25.64 -32.90 12.41
C GLU A 91 -25.40 -32.25 11.04
N GLU A 92 -26.46 -31.90 10.32
CA GLU A 92 -26.38 -31.17 9.05
C GLU A 92 -25.71 -29.80 9.22
N SER A 93 -26.07 -29.07 10.27
CA SER A 93 -25.47 -27.77 10.58
C SER A 93 -23.98 -27.88 10.91
N GLU A 94 -23.60 -28.89 11.71
CA GLU A 94 -22.20 -29.16 12.05
C GLU A 94 -21.40 -29.57 10.81
N ALA A 95 -21.96 -30.41 9.93
CA ALA A 95 -21.36 -30.81 8.67
C ALA A 95 -21.15 -29.61 7.72
N LEU A 96 -22.15 -28.73 7.60
CA LEU A 96 -22.07 -27.52 6.80
C LEU A 96 -20.98 -26.58 7.33
N LEU A 97 -20.94 -26.33 8.65
CA LEU A 97 -19.90 -25.50 9.26
C LEU A 97 -18.50 -26.09 9.06
N ALA A 98 -18.35 -27.41 9.15
CA ALA A 98 -17.09 -28.08 8.88
C ALA A 98 -16.67 -27.93 7.41
N GLN A 99 -17.61 -28.07 6.47
CA GLN A 99 -17.35 -27.85 5.04
C GLN A 99 -16.95 -26.40 4.75
N SER A 100 -17.71 -25.41 5.24
CA SER A 100 -17.40 -23.99 5.04
C SER A 100 -16.05 -23.61 5.64
N ARG A 101 -15.68 -24.18 6.80
CA ARG A 101 -14.35 -23.97 7.40
C ARG A 101 -13.24 -24.51 6.50
N ARG A 102 -13.38 -25.73 5.97
CA ARG A 102 -12.41 -26.31 5.01
C ARG A 102 -12.25 -25.43 3.77
N GLN A 103 -13.37 -25.03 3.16
CA GLN A 103 -13.36 -24.16 1.99
C GLN A 103 -12.70 -22.81 2.27
N ARG A 104 -13.00 -22.20 3.42
CA ARG A 104 -12.35 -20.95 3.85
C ARG A 104 -10.84 -21.14 4.00
N ASP A 105 -10.41 -22.22 4.65
CA ASP A 105 -8.99 -22.46 4.92
C ASP A 105 -8.22 -22.75 3.61
N GLU A 106 -8.85 -23.44 2.66
CA GLU A 106 -8.33 -23.62 1.29
C GLU A 106 -8.17 -22.28 0.56
N LEU A 107 -9.22 -21.44 0.56
CA LEU A 107 -9.20 -20.10 -0.06
C LEU A 107 -8.11 -19.22 0.57
N LEU A 108 -8.01 -19.20 1.90
CA LEU A 108 -6.96 -18.46 2.60
C LEU A 108 -5.57 -19.01 2.26
N GLY A 109 -5.43 -20.33 2.09
CA GLY A 109 -4.19 -20.96 1.66
C GLY A 109 -3.76 -20.51 0.26
N VAL A 110 -4.70 -20.49 -0.69
CA VAL A 110 -4.44 -20.00 -2.06
C VAL A 110 -4.08 -18.51 -2.04
N ALA A 111 -4.88 -17.68 -1.36
CA ALA A 111 -4.65 -16.24 -1.29
C ALA A 111 -3.30 -15.90 -0.64
N ARG A 112 -2.88 -16.64 0.40
CA ARG A 112 -1.56 -16.47 1.02
C ARG A 112 -0.42 -16.80 0.06
N ARG A 113 -0.49 -17.94 -0.64
CA ARG A 113 0.53 -18.30 -1.65
C ARG A 113 0.63 -17.26 -2.75
N GLN A 114 -0.51 -16.84 -3.30
CA GLN A 114 -0.54 -15.81 -4.33
C GLN A 114 0.04 -14.47 -3.85
N ARG A 115 -0.26 -14.06 -2.61
CA ARG A 115 0.34 -12.87 -2.00
C ARG A 115 1.85 -13.02 -1.89
N ASP A 116 2.32 -14.17 -1.40
CA ASP A 116 3.75 -14.40 -1.17
C ASP A 116 4.51 -14.42 -2.51
N GLU A 117 3.95 -15.04 -3.54
CA GLU A 117 4.47 -15.00 -4.92
C GLU A 117 4.53 -13.57 -5.49
N LEU A 118 3.47 -12.76 -5.29
CA LEU A 118 3.45 -11.36 -5.74
C LEU A 118 4.50 -10.50 -5.00
N LEU A 119 4.70 -10.75 -3.71
CA LEU A 119 5.73 -10.03 -2.94
C LEU A 119 7.13 -10.39 -3.41
N GLU A 120 7.39 -11.67 -3.68
CA GLU A 120 8.67 -12.13 -4.22
C GLU A 120 8.94 -11.53 -5.60
N GLN A 121 7.94 -11.53 -6.49
CA GLN A 121 8.04 -10.89 -7.81
C GLN A 121 8.30 -9.39 -7.71
N ALA A 122 7.52 -8.68 -6.88
CA ALA A 122 7.69 -7.24 -6.70
C ALA A 122 9.06 -6.88 -6.09
N GLN A 123 9.60 -7.73 -5.22
CA GLN A 123 10.95 -7.55 -4.67
C GLN A 123 12.01 -7.74 -5.76
N ALA A 124 11.92 -8.80 -6.55
CA ALA A 124 12.84 -9.05 -7.67
C ALA A 124 12.81 -7.93 -8.70
N ASP A 125 11.62 -7.44 -9.06
CA ASP A 125 11.45 -6.32 -10.00
C ASP A 125 12.07 -5.02 -9.44
N ALA A 126 11.90 -4.75 -8.15
CA ALA A 126 12.47 -3.57 -7.50
C ALA A 126 14.01 -3.65 -7.44
N GLU A 127 14.56 -4.82 -7.12
CA GLU A 127 16.02 -5.06 -7.14
C GLU A 127 16.58 -4.86 -8.54
N GLN A 128 15.93 -5.41 -9.56
CA GLN A 128 16.35 -5.23 -10.95
C GLN A 128 16.32 -3.75 -11.37
N LEU A 129 15.26 -3.02 -11.00
CA LEU A 129 15.16 -1.58 -11.31
C LEU A 129 16.29 -0.78 -10.66
N LEU A 130 16.68 -1.11 -9.43
CA LEU A 130 17.81 -0.46 -8.77
C LEU A 130 19.13 -0.73 -9.50
N VAL A 131 19.39 -1.98 -9.88
CA VAL A 131 20.59 -2.35 -10.66
C VAL A 131 20.64 -1.60 -11.98
N ASP A 132 19.51 -1.52 -12.70
CA ASP A 132 19.43 -0.82 -13.98
C ASP A 132 19.65 0.69 -13.80
N ALA A 133 19.06 1.30 -12.77
CA ALA A 133 19.21 2.71 -12.45
C ALA A 133 20.65 3.07 -12.03
N GLU A 134 21.31 2.21 -11.24
CA GLU A 134 22.72 2.37 -10.87
C GLU A 134 23.62 2.32 -12.12
N ALA A 135 23.40 1.35 -13.00
CA ALA A 135 24.14 1.22 -14.25
C ALA A 135 23.95 2.45 -15.17
N GLU A 136 22.72 2.98 -15.25
CA GLU A 136 22.44 4.20 -16.01
C GLU A 136 23.13 5.43 -15.39
N ALA A 137 23.07 5.58 -14.07
CA ALA A 137 23.73 6.67 -13.36
C ALA A 137 25.25 6.64 -13.56
N GLU A 138 25.87 5.46 -13.50
CA GLU A 138 27.31 5.30 -13.78
C GLU A 138 27.66 5.70 -15.21
N ARG A 139 26.85 5.30 -16.19
CA ARG A 139 27.04 5.69 -17.60
C ARG A 139 26.97 7.20 -17.78
N LEU A 140 25.96 7.85 -17.21
CA LEU A 140 25.79 9.30 -17.29
C LEU A 140 26.95 10.04 -16.61
N LEU A 141 27.42 9.56 -15.45
CA LEU A 141 28.58 10.13 -14.77
C LEU A 141 29.86 9.96 -15.58
N ALA A 142 30.06 8.81 -16.24
CA ALA A 142 31.21 8.58 -17.10
C ALA A 142 31.19 9.52 -18.32
N GLU A 143 30.05 9.64 -18.99
CA GLU A 143 29.87 10.57 -20.12
C GLU A 143 30.10 12.02 -19.69
N ALA A 144 29.50 12.45 -18.57
CA ALA A 144 29.69 13.78 -18.03
C ALA A 144 31.15 14.06 -17.65
N ARG A 145 31.91 13.05 -17.19
CA ARG A 145 33.34 13.18 -16.91
C ARG A 145 34.14 13.42 -18.18
N VAL A 146 33.92 12.61 -19.21
CA VAL A 146 34.59 12.78 -20.51
C VAL A 146 34.26 14.15 -21.10
N HIS A 147 32.99 14.55 -21.09
CA HIS A 147 32.58 15.85 -21.62
C HIS A 147 33.24 17.01 -20.87
N ARG A 148 33.30 16.93 -19.53
CA ARG A 148 33.99 17.93 -18.70
C ARG A 148 35.47 18.05 -19.03
N GLU A 149 36.16 16.92 -19.21
CA GLU A 149 37.59 16.89 -19.55
C GLU A 149 37.84 17.57 -20.90
N VAL A 150 37.01 17.27 -21.91
CA VAL A 150 37.07 17.93 -23.22
C VAL A 150 36.88 19.44 -23.10
N MET A 151 35.87 19.88 -22.34
CA MET A 151 35.58 21.31 -22.16
C MET A 151 36.71 22.05 -21.41
N LEU A 152 37.29 21.43 -20.39
CA LEU A 152 38.42 22.01 -19.66
C LEU A 152 39.68 22.07 -20.53
N GLY A 153 39.97 21.02 -21.32
CA GLY A 153 41.09 21.02 -22.26
C GLY A 153 40.96 22.14 -23.29
N ALA A 154 39.80 22.25 -23.93
CA ALA A 154 39.53 23.31 -24.91
C ALA A 154 39.63 24.71 -24.28
N ALA A 155 39.13 24.90 -23.05
CA ALA A 155 39.25 26.16 -22.34
C ALA A 155 40.70 26.52 -21.98
N GLN A 156 41.53 25.53 -21.63
CA GLN A 156 42.95 25.72 -21.35
C GLN A 156 43.73 26.09 -22.60
N GLU A 157 43.52 25.36 -23.71
CA GLU A 157 44.16 25.68 -25.00
C GLU A 157 43.82 27.10 -25.46
N GLU A 158 42.55 27.50 -25.34
CA GLU A 158 42.11 28.86 -25.67
C GLU A 158 42.78 29.90 -24.75
N HIS A 159 42.85 29.60 -23.44
CA HIS A 159 43.49 30.50 -22.48
C HIS A 159 44.98 30.70 -22.78
N GLU A 160 45.71 29.63 -23.08
CA GLU A 160 47.12 29.69 -23.48
C GLU A 160 47.33 30.48 -24.77
N ARG A 161 46.43 30.30 -25.75
CA ARG A 161 46.44 31.10 -26.98
C ARG A 161 46.29 32.59 -26.68
N LEU A 162 45.31 32.98 -25.87
CA LEU A 162 45.06 34.39 -25.52
C LEU A 162 46.23 35.02 -24.74
N ILE A 163 46.88 34.27 -23.85
CA ILE A 163 48.10 34.72 -23.17
C ILE A 163 49.20 34.99 -24.20
N THR A 164 49.46 34.02 -25.08
CA THR A 164 50.50 34.13 -26.11
C THR A 164 50.25 35.32 -27.03
N GLU A 165 49.02 35.48 -27.52
CA GLU A 165 48.63 36.63 -28.36
C GLU A 165 48.84 37.97 -27.63
N THR A 166 48.49 38.02 -26.34
CA THR A 166 48.67 39.23 -25.52
C THR A 166 50.15 39.55 -25.30
N GLU A 167 51.01 38.55 -25.08
CA GLU A 167 52.45 38.72 -24.91
C GLU A 167 53.12 39.18 -26.21
N VAL A 168 52.77 38.57 -27.35
CA VAL A 168 53.26 38.99 -28.67
C VAL A 168 52.85 40.42 -28.95
N TYR A 169 51.60 40.80 -28.67
CA TYR A 169 51.12 42.16 -28.84
C TYR A 169 51.92 43.16 -27.98
N ARG A 170 52.10 42.88 -26.68
CA ARG A 170 52.90 43.74 -25.79
C ARG A 170 54.36 43.87 -26.22
N GLY A 171 54.97 42.76 -26.66
CA GLY A 171 56.34 42.74 -27.17
C GLY A 171 56.48 43.55 -28.46
N ALA A 172 55.52 43.43 -29.38
CA ALA A 172 55.49 44.21 -30.62
C ALA A 172 55.35 45.71 -30.35
N VAL A 173 54.48 46.11 -29.42
CA VAL A 173 54.32 47.52 -29.00
C VAL A 173 55.63 48.07 -28.42
N THR A 174 56.25 47.34 -27.49
CA THR A 174 57.52 47.75 -26.86
C THR A 174 58.62 47.94 -27.92
N ARG A 175 58.74 46.99 -28.86
CA ARG A 175 59.75 47.07 -29.93
C ARG A 175 59.48 48.21 -30.92
N ALA A 176 58.21 48.52 -31.19
CA ALA A 176 57.84 49.66 -32.01
C ALA A 176 58.24 50.99 -31.35
N ASP A 177 58.01 51.12 -30.05
CA ASP A 177 58.41 52.30 -29.27
C ASP A 177 59.95 52.46 -29.25
N GLU A 178 60.69 51.37 -29.05
CA GLU A 178 62.17 51.37 -29.10
C GLU A 178 62.69 51.78 -30.48
N LEU A 179 62.15 51.21 -31.55
CA LEU A 179 62.54 51.53 -32.92
C LEU A 179 62.21 53.00 -33.25
N GLY A 180 61.05 53.49 -32.79
CA GLY A 180 60.67 54.89 -32.92
C GLY A 180 61.65 55.81 -32.22
N ALA A 181 62.02 55.50 -30.98
CA ALA A 181 63.02 56.26 -30.23
C ALA A 181 64.40 56.26 -30.91
N GLN A 182 64.85 55.11 -31.43
CA GLN A 182 66.11 54.99 -32.18
C GLN A 182 66.07 55.82 -33.47
N ALA A 183 65.00 55.71 -34.26
CA ALA A 183 64.86 56.47 -35.50
C ALA A 183 64.85 57.98 -35.24
N HIS A 184 64.20 58.43 -34.16
CA HIS A 184 64.24 59.83 -33.74
C HIS A 184 65.64 60.28 -33.33
N ALA A 185 66.38 59.46 -32.57
CA ALA A 185 67.75 59.76 -32.18
C ALA A 185 68.70 59.82 -33.40
N ASP A 186 68.59 58.86 -34.32
CA ASP A 186 69.37 58.85 -35.57
C ASP A 186 69.03 60.03 -36.47
N ALA A 187 67.75 60.38 -36.61
CA ALA A 187 67.34 61.55 -37.38
C ALA A 187 67.90 62.85 -36.78
N ALA A 188 67.91 62.97 -35.45
CA ALA A 188 68.51 64.10 -34.74
C ALA A 188 70.04 64.15 -34.96
N ARG A 189 70.71 62.99 -34.89
CA ARG A 189 72.16 62.87 -35.14
C ARG A 189 72.52 63.24 -36.57
N VAL A 190 71.84 62.67 -37.57
CA VAL A 190 72.06 62.98 -38.99
C VAL A 190 71.81 64.45 -39.27
N ARG A 191 70.78 65.05 -38.67
CA ARG A 191 70.55 66.50 -38.80
C ARG A 191 71.71 67.31 -38.25
N ALA A 192 72.21 66.98 -37.06
CA ALA A 192 73.37 67.65 -36.47
C ALA A 192 74.64 67.50 -37.33
N GLU A 193 74.91 66.29 -37.85
CA GLU A 193 76.04 66.03 -38.76
C GLU A 193 75.93 66.84 -40.07
N VAL A 194 74.73 66.94 -40.64
CA VAL A 194 74.47 67.77 -41.83
C VAL A 194 74.65 69.25 -41.54
N ASP A 195 74.12 69.73 -40.41
CA ASP A 195 74.24 71.13 -39.99
C ASP A 195 75.73 71.51 -39.79
N GLU A 196 76.51 70.66 -39.12
CA GLU A 196 77.97 70.84 -38.94
C GLU A 196 78.73 70.81 -40.28
N TYR A 197 78.38 69.89 -41.17
CA TYR A 197 78.99 69.80 -42.49
C TYR A 197 78.69 71.05 -43.33
N VAL A 198 77.44 71.53 -43.31
CA VAL A 198 77.03 72.75 -44.02
C VAL A 198 77.78 73.95 -43.46
N ASP A 199 77.86 74.10 -42.13
CA ASP A 199 78.59 75.19 -41.49
C ASP A 199 80.08 75.18 -41.87
N THR A 200 80.74 74.02 -41.79
CA THR A 200 82.14 73.84 -42.20
C THR A 200 82.36 74.21 -43.67
N ARG A 201 81.50 73.72 -44.57
CA ARG A 201 81.61 74.03 -46.01
C ARG A 201 81.35 75.49 -46.31
N LEU A 202 80.40 76.14 -45.62
CA LEU A 202 80.14 77.56 -45.75
C LEU A 202 81.32 78.39 -45.24
N ALA A 203 81.95 78.00 -44.14
CA ALA A 203 83.16 78.64 -43.63
C ALA A 203 84.34 78.51 -44.61
N ASP A 204 84.62 77.31 -45.11
CA ASP A 204 85.65 77.07 -46.14
C ASP A 204 85.40 77.91 -47.41
N PHE A 205 84.15 77.97 -47.87
CA PHE A 205 83.76 78.78 -49.01
C PHE A 205 83.96 80.27 -48.73
N GLY A 206 83.57 80.74 -47.54
CA GLY A 206 83.80 82.12 -47.08
C GLY A 206 85.29 82.49 -47.09
N THR A 207 86.16 81.66 -46.51
CA THR A 207 87.62 81.92 -46.52
C THR A 207 88.20 81.93 -47.94
N THR A 208 87.68 81.10 -48.85
CA THR A 208 88.09 81.07 -50.25
C THR A 208 87.71 82.36 -50.97
N LEU A 209 86.47 82.83 -50.78
CA LEU A 209 86.00 84.11 -51.31
C LEU A 209 86.81 85.29 -50.77
N GLU A 210 87.13 85.32 -49.48
CA GLU A 210 88.00 86.36 -48.91
C GLU A 210 89.41 86.36 -49.52
N ARG A 211 89.98 85.19 -49.79
CA ARG A 211 91.29 85.09 -50.47
C ARG A 211 91.20 85.59 -51.91
N MET A 212 90.13 85.25 -52.65
CA MET A 212 89.89 85.77 -53.99
C MET A 212 89.70 87.29 -53.98
N LEU A 213 88.91 87.82 -53.05
CA LEU A 213 88.69 89.26 -52.89
C LEU A 213 90.01 89.99 -52.62
N ARG A 214 90.82 89.49 -51.67
CA ARG A 214 92.16 90.04 -51.40
C ARG A 214 93.09 89.99 -52.62
N SER A 215 93.02 88.93 -53.43
CA SER A 215 93.80 88.84 -54.67
C SER A 215 93.34 89.87 -55.71
N VAL A 216 92.04 90.10 -55.84
CA VAL A 216 91.47 91.12 -56.73
C VAL A 216 91.81 92.52 -56.25
N GLU A 217 91.72 92.79 -54.95
CA GLU A 217 92.12 94.07 -54.36
C GLU A 217 93.61 94.33 -54.56
N LYS A 218 94.46 93.31 -54.37
CA LYS A 218 95.90 93.41 -54.62
C LYS A 218 96.19 93.69 -56.09
N ALA A 219 95.56 92.97 -57.03
CA ALA A 219 95.68 93.26 -58.46
C ALA A 219 95.23 94.68 -58.82
N ARG A 220 94.16 95.17 -58.18
CA ARG A 220 93.67 96.55 -58.32
C ARG A 220 94.65 97.57 -57.76
N THR A 221 95.35 97.28 -56.66
CA THR A 221 96.40 98.17 -56.14
C THR A 221 97.65 98.17 -57.03
N THR A 222 98.06 97.02 -57.59
CA THR A 222 99.20 96.95 -58.53
C THR A 222 98.92 97.70 -59.83
N LEU A 223 97.66 97.77 -60.30
CA LEU A 223 97.24 98.59 -61.44
C LEU A 223 97.10 100.09 -61.12
N ARG A 224 97.25 100.49 -59.84
CA ARG A 224 97.17 101.89 -59.37
C ARG A 224 98.52 102.49 -59.00
N GLU A 225 99.62 101.73 -59.07
CA GLU A 225 100.97 102.30 -59.03
C GLU A 225 101.41 102.69 -60.46
N PRO A 226 101.79 103.95 -60.71
CA PRO A 226 102.17 104.46 -62.03
C PRO A 226 103.56 103.99 -62.50
#